data_AF-J2EJ48-F1
#
_entry.id   AF-J2EJ48-F1
#
_cell.length_a   1.000
_cell.length_b   1.000
_cell.length_c   1.000
_cell.angle_alpha   90.00
_cell.angle_beta   90.00
_cell.angle_gamma   90.00
#
_symmetry.space_group_name_H-M   'P 1'
#
loop_
_entity.id
_entity.type
_entity.pdbx_description
1 polymer ?
#
loop_
_entity_poly.entity_id
_entity_poly.type
_entity_poly.pdbx_seq_one_letter_code
_entity_poly.pdbx_strand_id
1 'polypeptide(L)'
;MKLFFGMFAVALLAGCSTLAETFDDRPRCGVHPYCGASTDIEVIKAATDENAGIFRALVPLAVIDLPFSLVADTLLLPYTAFAKEPVQP
;
A
#
# COMPACT_ATOMS: atom_id res chain seq x y z
N MET A 1 -13.12 -17.01 -18.52
CA MET A 1 -13.47 -15.69 -17.94
C MET A 1 -13.53 -15.68 -16.42
N LYS A 2 -14.09 -16.69 -15.73
CA LYS A 2 -14.12 -16.74 -14.24
C LYS A 2 -12.74 -16.69 -13.55
N LEU A 3 -11.72 -17.36 -14.10
CA LEU A 3 -10.36 -17.33 -13.55
C LEU A 3 -9.68 -15.94 -13.64
N PHE A 4 -9.86 -15.24 -14.76
CA PHE A 4 -9.34 -13.88 -14.93
C PHE A 4 -9.98 -12.89 -13.96
N PHE A 5 -11.28 -13.04 -13.72
CA PHE A 5 -12.00 -12.22 -12.74
C PHE A 5 -11.55 -12.53 -11.30
N GLY A 6 -11.26 -13.80 -11.00
CA GLY A 6 -10.70 -14.21 -9.71
C GLY A 6 -9.29 -13.67 -9.49
N MET A 7 -8.42 -13.74 -10.49
CA MET A 7 -7.06 -13.19 -10.41
C MET A 7 -7.05 -11.65 -10.32
N PHE A 8 -7.97 -10.99 -11.03
CA PHE A 8 -8.18 -9.54 -10.94
C PHE A 8 -8.76 -9.13 -9.58
N ALA A 9 -9.70 -9.90 -9.03
CA ALA A 9 -10.23 -9.69 -7.68
C ALA A 9 -9.18 -9.96 -6.59
N VAL A 10 -8.32 -10.97 -6.76
CA VAL A 10 -7.18 -11.23 -5.86
C VAL A 10 -6.14 -10.12 -5.97
N ALA A 11 -5.89 -9.58 -7.17
CA ALA A 11 -5.01 -8.43 -7.37
C ALA A 11 -5.60 -7.12 -6.81
N LEU A 12 -6.92 -6.95 -6.88
CA LEU A 12 -7.64 -5.84 -6.21
C LEU A 12 -7.67 -5.97 -4.69
N LEU A 13 -7.37 -7.15 -4.15
CA LEU A 13 -7.20 -7.44 -2.73
C LEU A 13 -5.71 -7.66 -2.39
N ALA A 14 -4.77 -7.13 -3.15
CA ALA A 14 -3.33 -7.36 -2.94
C ALA A 14 -2.60 -6.08 -2.56
N GLY A 15 -3.13 -5.34 -1.57
CA GLY A 15 -2.47 -4.15 -1.02
C GLY A 15 -2.39 -3.03 -2.05
N CYS A 16 -3.52 -2.39 -2.34
CA CYS A 16 -3.56 -1.28 -3.29
C CYS A 16 -2.54 -0.20 -2.94
N SER A 17 -2.36 0.09 -1.65
CA SER A 17 -1.32 0.99 -1.15
C SER A 17 0.10 0.47 -1.46
N THR A 18 0.39 -0.81 -1.21
CA THR A 18 1.68 -1.43 -1.54
C THR A 18 2.00 -1.34 -3.04
N LEU A 19 1.05 -1.67 -3.91
CA LEU A 19 1.26 -1.65 -5.36
C LEU A 19 1.47 -0.23 -5.88
N ALA A 20 0.64 0.72 -5.43
CA ALA A 20 0.79 2.13 -5.80
C ALA A 20 2.17 2.64 -5.37
N GLU A 21 2.53 2.45 -4.11
CA GLU A 21 3.76 3.03 -3.59
C GLU A 21 5.04 2.32 -4.06
N THR A 22 4.93 1.09 -4.59
CA THR A 22 6.05 0.32 -5.16
C THR A 22 6.25 0.56 -6.66
N PHE A 23 5.19 0.72 -7.44
CA PHE A 23 5.24 0.74 -8.91
C PHE A 23 4.82 2.06 -9.57
N ASP A 24 4.41 3.07 -8.80
CA ASP A 24 4.10 4.40 -9.35
C ASP A 24 5.35 5.11 -9.90
N ASP A 25 5.16 6.13 -10.75
CA ASP A 25 6.23 6.92 -11.39
C ASP A 25 7.14 7.63 -10.38
N ARG A 26 6.67 7.77 -9.13
CA ARG A 26 7.43 8.30 -7.98
C ARG A 26 7.28 7.35 -6.79
N PRO A 27 7.97 6.19 -6.82
CA PRO A 27 7.78 5.18 -5.78
C PRO A 27 8.27 5.73 -4.44
N ARG A 28 7.38 5.81 -3.44
CA ARG A 28 7.78 6.22 -2.07
C ARG A 28 8.27 5.05 -1.24
N CYS A 29 7.96 3.82 -1.65
CA CYS A 29 8.35 2.62 -0.89
C CYS A 29 9.83 2.25 -0.95
N GLY A 30 10.62 2.77 -1.90
CA GLY A 30 12.09 2.61 -1.99
C GLY A 30 12.72 1.49 -1.14
N VAL A 31 13.53 1.88 -0.14
CA VAL A 31 14.16 0.99 0.87
C VAL A 31 13.33 0.88 2.15
N HIS A 32 12.02 1.11 2.07
CA HIS A 32 11.10 1.14 3.21
C HIS A 32 10.23 -0.13 3.22
N PRO A 33 10.61 -1.17 3.97
CA PRO A 33 9.75 -2.33 4.18
C PRO A 33 8.42 -1.92 4.79
N TYR A 34 7.37 -2.64 4.44
CA TYR A 34 6.02 -2.40 4.96
C TYR A 34 5.43 -1.02 4.63
N CYS A 35 5.86 -0.43 3.52
CA CYS A 35 5.47 0.93 3.19
C CYS A 35 3.96 1.03 2.83
N GLY A 36 3.35 0.05 2.16
CA GLY A 36 1.89 0.06 1.94
C GLY A 36 1.10 0.01 3.23
N ALA A 37 1.44 -0.92 4.12
CA ALA A 37 0.83 -1.00 5.45
C ALA A 37 1.05 0.28 6.28
N SER A 38 2.21 0.93 6.14
CA SER A 38 2.47 2.21 6.80
C SER A 38 1.58 3.34 6.27
N THR A 39 1.36 3.39 4.95
CA THR A 39 0.46 4.34 4.31
C THR A 39 -0.97 4.16 4.79
N ASP A 40 -1.45 2.92 4.90
CA ASP A 40 -2.81 2.65 5.42
C ASP A 40 -2.96 3.11 6.87
N ILE A 41 -1.95 2.88 7.72
CA ILE A 41 -1.93 3.35 9.10
C ILE A 41 -1.92 4.88 9.15
N GLU A 42 -1.16 5.55 8.29
CA GLU A 42 -1.12 7.01 8.22
C GLU A 42 -2.48 7.59 7.82
N VAL A 43 -3.17 7.00 6.86
CA VAL A 43 -4.53 7.40 6.46
C VAL A 43 -5.51 7.22 7.61
N ILE A 44 -5.47 6.07 8.30
CA ILE A 44 -6.32 5.80 9.47
C ILE A 44 -6.04 6.81 10.59
N LYS A 45 -4.77 7.09 10.87
CA LYS A 45 -4.36 8.05 11.90
C LYS A 45 -4.78 9.47 11.56
N ALA A 46 -4.54 9.93 10.33
CA ALA A 46 -4.93 11.26 9.86
C ALA A 46 -6.46 11.46 9.93
N ALA A 47 -7.24 10.38 9.84
CA ALA A 47 -8.67 10.45 9.98
C ALA A 47 -9.19 10.62 11.43
N THR A 48 -8.36 10.31 12.42
CA THR A 48 -8.68 10.51 13.84
C THR A 48 -8.55 11.97 14.28
N ASP A 49 -7.87 12.81 13.49
CA ASP A 49 -7.79 14.24 13.75
C ASP A 49 -9.15 14.93 13.61
N GLU A 50 -9.39 15.96 14.43
CA GLU A 50 -10.66 16.70 14.44
C GLU A 50 -10.95 17.39 13.09
N ASN A 51 -9.90 17.74 12.35
CA ASN A 51 -9.93 18.38 11.03
C ASN A 51 -9.72 17.42 9.85
N ALA A 52 -9.95 16.12 10.03
CA ALA A 52 -9.65 15.08 9.05
C ALA A 52 -10.30 15.25 7.66
N GLY A 53 -11.39 16.01 7.53
CA GLY A 53 -12.00 16.34 6.24
C GLY A 53 -12.24 15.10 5.35
N ILE A 54 -11.68 15.12 4.13
CA ILE A 54 -11.80 14.04 3.12
C ILE A 54 -11.15 12.73 3.60
N PHE A 55 -10.15 12.77 4.49
CA PHE A 55 -9.48 11.55 4.97
C PHE A 55 -10.41 10.61 5.72
N ARG A 56 -11.45 11.12 6.40
CA ARG A 56 -12.48 10.27 7.03
C ARG A 56 -13.23 9.40 6.03
N ALA A 57 -13.43 9.86 4.79
CA ALA A 57 -14.07 9.08 3.75
C ALA A 57 -13.19 7.93 3.25
N LEU A 58 -11.87 8.02 3.41
CA LEU A 58 -10.90 7.02 2.97
C LEU A 58 -10.64 5.93 4.03
N VAL A 59 -11.03 6.14 5.29
CA VAL A 59 -10.82 5.16 6.38
C VAL A 59 -11.36 3.77 6.07
N PRO A 60 -12.61 3.60 5.59
CA PRO A 60 -13.12 2.25 5.33
C PRO A 60 -12.27 1.50 4.30
N LEU A 61 -11.73 2.22 3.32
CA LEU A 61 -10.83 1.65 2.32
C LEU A 61 -9.49 1.25 2.95
N ALA A 62 -8.85 2.17 3.69
CA ALA A 62 -7.57 1.90 4.35
C ALA A 62 -7.64 0.76 5.37
N VAL A 63 -8.75 0.64 6.13
CA VAL A 63 -8.95 -0.46 7.09
C VAL A 63 -9.11 -1.81 6.38
N ILE A 64 -9.78 -1.84 5.23
CA ILE A 64 -9.95 -3.06 4.44
C ILE A 64 -8.62 -3.42 3.74
N ASP A 65 -7.88 -2.44 3.23
CA ASP A 65 -6.64 -2.66 2.48
C ASP A 65 -5.46 -3.06 3.38
N LEU A 66 -5.37 -2.54 4.60
CA LEU A 66 -4.28 -2.81 5.55
C LEU A 66 -3.86 -4.29 5.70
N PRO A 67 -4.75 -5.27 5.92
CA PRO A 67 -4.35 -6.68 5.99
C PRO A 67 -3.77 -7.19 4.66
N PHE A 68 -4.25 -6.67 3.52
CA PHE A 68 -3.74 -7.04 2.21
C PHE A 68 -2.41 -6.36 1.89
N SER A 69 -2.23 -5.10 2.30
CA SER A 69 -0.97 -4.38 2.23
C SER A 69 0.11 -5.05 3.06
N LEU A 70 -0.22 -5.53 4.27
CA LEU A 70 0.71 -6.35 5.07
C LEU A 70 1.15 -7.62 4.34
N VAL A 71 0.22 -8.34 3.69
CA VAL A 71 0.55 -9.54 2.91
C VAL A 71 1.42 -9.17 1.70
N ALA A 72 1.04 -8.15 0.94
CA ALA A 72 1.76 -7.71 -0.24
C ALA A 72 3.18 -7.22 0.11
N ASP A 73 3.31 -6.39 1.15
CA ASP A 73 4.59 -5.91 1.66
C ASP A 73 5.47 -7.08 2.12
N THR A 74 4.89 -8.09 2.76
CA THR A 74 5.63 -9.29 3.19
C THR A 74 6.13 -10.09 1.99
N LEU A 75 5.32 -10.23 0.94
CA LEU A 75 5.74 -10.89 -0.30
C LEU A 75 6.82 -10.10 -1.05
N LEU A 76 6.80 -8.77 -0.93
CA LEU A 76 7.77 -7.85 -1.54
C LEU A 76 8.99 -7.58 -0.66
N LEU A 77 9.07 -8.11 0.56
CA LEU A 77 10.24 -7.96 1.46
C LEU A 77 11.58 -8.27 0.78
N PRO A 78 11.75 -9.36 0.01
CA PRO A 78 13.02 -9.63 -0.65
C PRO A 78 13.41 -8.56 -1.67
N TYR A 79 12.43 -7.84 -2.23
CA TYR A 79 12.67 -6.73 -3.14
C TYR A 79 12.97 -5.44 -2.39
N THR A 80 12.22 -5.12 -1.34
CA THR A 80 12.32 -3.85 -0.60
C THR A 80 13.44 -3.83 0.45
N ALA A 81 13.71 -4.95 1.13
CA ALA A 81 14.74 -5.02 2.17
C ALA A 81 16.17 -4.96 1.62
N PHE A 82 16.36 -5.31 0.34
CA PHE A 82 17.66 -5.28 -0.34
C PHE A 82 17.70 -4.26 -1.49
N ALA A 83 16.64 -3.48 -1.67
CA ALA A 83 16.66 -2.35 -2.59
C ALA A 83 17.78 -1.39 -2.16
N LYS A 84 18.51 -0.85 -3.13
CA LYS A 84 19.39 0.30 -2.91
C LYS A 84 18.60 1.55 -3.27
N GLU A 85 18.80 2.60 -2.49
CA GLU A 85 18.22 3.91 -2.79
C GLU A 85 18.60 4.30 -4.24
N PRO A 86 17.64 4.76 -5.06
CA PRO A 86 17.95 5.18 -6.42
C PRO A 86 18.96 6.33 -6.36
N VAL A 87 20.10 6.16 -7.05
CA VAL A 87 21.10 7.22 -7.21
C VAL A 87 20.41 8.35 -7.99
N GLN A 88 20.09 9.45 -7.31
CA GLN A 88 19.60 10.65 -7.96
C GLN A 88 20.73 11.19 -8.87
N PRO A 89 20.48 11.41 -10.17
CA PRO A 89 21.48 11.95 -11.09
C PRO A 89 21.84 13.40 -10.76
#